data_AF-A0A3Q9IHS4-F1
#
_entry.id   AF-A0A3Q9IHS4-F1
#
_cell.length_a   1.000
_cell.length_b   1.000
_cell.length_c   1.000
_cell.angle_alpha   90.00
_cell.angle_beta   90.00
_cell.angle_gamma   90.00
#
_symmetry.space_group_name_H-M   'P 1'
#
loop_
_entity.id
_entity.type
_entity.pdbx_description
1 polymer ?
#
loop_
_entity_poly.entity_id
_entity_poly.type
_entity_poly.pdbx_seq_one_letter_code
_entity_poly.pdbx_strand_id
1 'polypeptide(L)'
;MKNEEQAPDRVVTSFQERVEKWLEACFPPSVRSDSSERTHRFLEEALELAQANGCTRGDAIALVEYVFGRPQGQPDQEVGGVLVTLASLCSATGLNMDEAGDRELDRNWKRIDAIRAKQQSKPHGSPLPQ
;
A
#
# COMPACT_ATOMS: atom_id res chain seq x y z
N MET A 1 4.47 30.36 25.01
CA MET A 1 3.71 29.65 23.95
C MET A 1 4.73 28.88 23.14
N LYS A 2 4.59 27.56 23.03
CA LYS A 2 5.47 26.73 22.20
C LYS A 2 5.09 26.99 20.74
N ASN A 3 6.06 27.38 19.92
CA ASN A 3 5.88 27.41 18.47
C ASN A 3 5.74 25.95 18.01
N GLU A 4 4.54 25.57 17.58
CA GLU A 4 4.34 24.35 16.82
C GLU A 4 4.94 24.59 15.44
N GLU A 5 6.09 23.96 15.20
CA GLU A 5 6.71 23.89 13.89
C GLU A 5 5.77 23.07 13.00
N GLN A 6 4.99 23.77 12.18
CA GLN A 6 4.12 23.17 11.17
C GLN A 6 5.01 22.35 10.22
N ALA A 7 4.83 21.03 10.23
CA ALA A 7 5.51 20.15 9.30
C ALA A 7 5.24 20.62 7.86
N PRO A 8 6.24 20.58 6.96
CA PRO A 8 6.06 21.04 5.59
C PRO A 8 4.89 20.32 4.93
N ASP A 9 4.09 21.08 4.19
CA ASP A 9 2.96 20.55 3.43
C ASP A 9 3.47 19.42 2.53
N ARG A 10 2.95 18.21 2.73
CA ARG A 10 3.36 17.05 1.93
C ARG A 10 2.87 17.28 0.50
N VAL A 11 3.78 17.33 -0.45
CA VAL A 11 3.42 17.38 -1.88
C VAL A 11 2.91 15.99 -2.27
N VAL A 12 1.60 15.88 -2.48
CA VAL A 12 0.92 14.65 -2.92
C VAL A 12 0.74 14.70 -4.44
N THR A 13 0.97 13.59 -5.14
CA THR A 13 0.77 13.53 -6.61
C THR A 13 -0.70 13.32 -6.97
N SER A 14 -1.09 13.61 -8.21
CA SER A 14 -2.50 13.55 -8.63
C SER A 14 -3.16 12.17 -8.44
N PHE A 15 -2.43 11.06 -8.58
CA PHE A 15 -2.97 9.74 -8.25
C PHE A 15 -3.08 9.53 -6.74
N GLN A 16 -2.04 9.88 -5.98
CA GLN A 16 -2.02 9.74 -4.54
C GLN A 16 -3.09 10.62 -3.86
N GLU A 17 -3.38 11.81 -4.37
CA GLU A 17 -4.46 12.69 -3.91
C GLU A 17 -5.84 12.04 -4.13
N ARG A 18 -6.04 11.36 -5.26
CA ARG A 18 -7.30 10.64 -5.54
C ARG A 18 -7.46 9.42 -4.63
N VAL A 19 -6.37 8.71 -4.34
CA VAL A 19 -6.36 7.62 -3.35
C VAL A 19 -6.67 8.15 -1.95
N GLU A 20 -6.09 9.30 -1.56
CA GLU A 20 -6.37 9.92 -0.27
C GLU A 20 -7.85 10.29 -0.12
N LYS A 21 -8.46 10.90 -1.15
CA LYS A 21 -9.91 11.18 -1.16
C LYS A 21 -10.76 9.93 -0.97
N TRP A 22 -10.35 8.81 -1.58
CA TRP A 22 -11.03 7.53 -1.37
C TRP A 22 -10.83 7.01 0.05
N LEU A 23 -9.61 7.07 0.60
CA LEU A 23 -9.34 6.66 1.98
C LEU A 23 -10.15 7.47 3.00
N GLU A 24 -10.25 8.79 2.81
CA GLU A 24 -11.06 9.69 3.63
C GLU A 24 -12.55 9.37 3.56
N ALA A 25 -13.06 9.05 2.37
CA ALA A 25 -14.43 8.60 2.21
C ALA A 25 -14.66 7.23 2.85
N CYS A 26 -13.69 6.31 2.76
CA CYS A 26 -13.86 4.92 3.14
C CYS A 26 -13.64 4.66 4.64
N PHE A 27 -12.67 5.34 5.27
CA PHE A 27 -12.17 4.99 6.59
C PHE A 27 -12.13 6.17 7.56
N PRO A 28 -12.33 5.95 8.87
CA PRO A 28 -12.11 6.98 9.87
C PRO A 28 -10.63 7.39 9.94
N PRO A 29 -10.31 8.60 10.47
CA PRO A 29 -8.93 9.09 10.60
C PRO A 29 -7.97 8.10 11.26
N SER A 30 -8.43 7.35 12.27
CA SER A 30 -7.64 6.35 12.98
C SER A 30 -7.18 5.19 12.12
N VAL A 31 -7.89 4.86 11.03
CA VAL A 31 -7.55 3.76 10.12
C VAL A 31 -6.76 4.27 8.91
N ARG A 32 -7.17 5.39 8.32
CA ARG A 32 -6.48 5.93 7.12
C ARG A 32 -5.06 6.42 7.43
N SER A 33 -4.81 6.89 8.65
CA SER A 33 -3.52 7.43 9.09
C SER A 33 -2.68 6.43 9.89
N ASP A 34 -3.14 5.17 10.06
CA ASP A 34 -2.37 4.12 10.71
C ASP A 34 -1.31 3.57 9.74
N SER A 35 -0.05 3.97 9.97
CA SER A 35 1.07 3.56 9.12
C SER A 35 1.32 2.05 9.14
N SER A 36 1.05 1.35 10.24
CA SER A 36 1.19 -0.10 10.32
C SER A 36 0.13 -0.79 9.47
N GLU A 37 -1.13 -0.36 9.57
CA GLU A 37 -2.20 -0.93 8.73
C GLU A 37 -1.95 -0.66 7.24
N ARG A 38 -1.51 0.56 6.88
CA ARG A 38 -1.17 0.89 5.49
C ARG A 38 0.02 0.06 4.99
N THR A 39 1.01 -0.18 5.83
CA THR A 39 2.16 -1.04 5.52
C THR A 39 1.74 -2.48 5.25
N HIS A 40 0.90 -3.06 6.12
CA HIS A 40 0.39 -4.43 5.93
C HIS A 40 -0.45 -4.56 4.66
N ARG A 41 -1.32 -3.59 4.37
CA ARG A 41 -2.10 -3.58 3.14
C ARG A 41 -1.23 -3.48 1.89
N PHE A 42 -0.20 -2.65 1.91
CA PHE A 42 0.76 -2.59 0.80
C PHE A 42 1.48 -3.93 0.61
N LEU A 43 1.97 -4.53 1.70
CA LEU A 43 2.69 -5.81 1.64
C LEU A 43 1.79 -6.93 1.09
N GLU A 44 0.52 -6.97 1.48
CA GLU A 44 -0.45 -7.94 0.97
C GLU A 44 -0.62 -7.82 -0.56
N GLU A 45 -0.85 -6.62 -1.09
CA GLU A 45 -0.98 -6.40 -2.54
C GLU A 45 0.33 -6.70 -3.29
N ALA A 46 1.48 -6.37 -2.68
CA ALA A 46 2.79 -6.70 -3.26
C ALA A 46 2.99 -8.22 -3.37
N LEU A 47 2.57 -8.98 -2.35
CA LEU A 47 2.61 -10.44 -2.36
C LEU A 47 1.62 -11.03 -3.37
N GLU A 48 0.40 -10.49 -3.47
CA GLU A 48 -0.57 -10.90 -4.48
C GLU A 48 -0.06 -10.65 -5.91
N LEU A 49 0.57 -9.49 -6.17
CA LEU A 49 1.21 -9.20 -7.45
C LEU A 49 2.38 -10.14 -7.75
N ALA A 50 3.24 -10.43 -6.76
CA ALA A 50 4.32 -11.41 -6.91
C ALA A 50 3.76 -12.79 -7.26
N GLN A 51 2.76 -13.26 -6.51
CA GLN A 51 2.09 -14.54 -6.75
C GLN A 51 1.50 -14.61 -8.16
N ALA A 52 0.82 -13.54 -8.61
CA ALA A 52 0.24 -13.47 -9.95
C ALA A 52 1.29 -13.57 -11.07
N ASN A 53 2.55 -13.23 -10.77
CA ASN A 53 3.69 -13.36 -11.67
C ASN A 53 4.50 -14.64 -11.46
N GLY A 54 3.95 -15.62 -10.73
CA GLY A 54 4.57 -16.93 -10.55
C GLY A 54 5.60 -17.02 -9.42
N CYS A 55 5.74 -15.98 -8.58
CA CYS A 55 6.57 -16.06 -7.37
C CYS A 55 6.02 -17.13 -6.43
N THR A 56 6.84 -18.10 -6.05
CA THR A 56 6.42 -19.14 -5.12
C THR A 56 6.45 -18.63 -3.68
N ARG A 57 5.74 -19.34 -2.78
CA ARG A 57 5.85 -19.07 -1.34
C ARG A 57 7.29 -19.20 -0.84
N GLY A 58 8.07 -20.12 -1.41
CA GLY A 58 9.48 -20.30 -1.07
C GLY A 58 10.32 -19.07 -1.43
N ASP A 59 10.13 -18.56 -2.65
CA ASP A 59 10.82 -17.34 -3.12
C ASP A 59 10.48 -16.13 -2.23
N ALA A 60 9.18 -15.96 -1.90
CA ALA A 60 8.73 -14.88 -1.03
C ALA A 60 9.37 -14.96 0.37
N ILE A 61 9.45 -16.14 0.98
CA ILE A 61 10.09 -16.32 2.29
C ILE A 61 11.59 -16.04 2.21
N ALA A 62 12.28 -16.52 1.16
CA ALA A 62 13.70 -16.24 0.97
C ALA A 62 13.98 -14.72 0.85
N LEU A 63 13.10 -13.98 0.17
CA LEU A 63 13.20 -12.52 0.09
C LEU A 63 12.94 -11.84 1.45
N VAL A 64 11.98 -12.34 2.24
CA VAL A 64 11.76 -11.87 3.61
C VAL A 64 13.03 -12.04 4.44
N GLU A 65 13.62 -13.22 4.46
CA GLU A 65 14.87 -13.47 5.20
C GLU A 65 16.00 -12.56 4.73
N TYR A 66 16.14 -12.36 3.42
CA TYR A 66 17.18 -11.53 2.82
C TYR A 66 17.02 -10.03 3.11
N VAL A 67 15.79 -9.51 3.16
CA VAL A 67 15.52 -8.10 3.45
C VAL A 67 15.62 -7.83 4.95
N PHE A 68 14.97 -8.67 5.78
CA PHE A 68 14.97 -8.50 7.24
C PHE A 68 16.31 -8.89 7.90
N GLY A 69 17.21 -9.55 7.17
CA GLY A 69 18.59 -9.79 7.60
C GLY A 69 19.53 -8.59 7.47
N ARG A 70 19.04 -7.44 6.96
CA ARG A 70 19.83 -6.20 6.78
C ARG A 70 19.39 -5.11 7.75
N PRO A 71 20.23 -4.06 7.96
CA PRO A 71 19.79 -2.87 8.68
C PRO A 71 18.54 -2.25 8.03
N GLN A 72 17.67 -1.67 8.85
CA GLN A 72 16.46 -1.01 8.40
C GLN A 72 16.78 0.15 7.43
N GLY A 73 16.10 0.19 6.28
CA GLY A 73 16.21 1.22 5.27
C GLY A 73 15.51 2.54 5.63
N GLN A 74 15.76 3.58 4.84
CA GLN A 74 15.07 4.88 4.98
C GLN A 74 13.75 4.88 4.18
N PRO A 75 12.61 5.26 4.77
CA PRO A 75 11.31 5.12 4.11
C PRO A 75 11.18 5.78 2.74
N ASP A 76 11.77 6.96 2.55
CA ASP A 76 11.76 7.70 1.29
C ASP A 76 12.53 6.95 0.18
N GLN A 77 13.68 6.39 0.52
CA GLN A 77 14.47 5.56 -0.38
C GLN A 77 13.71 4.28 -0.77
N GLU A 78 13.07 3.60 0.19
CA GLU A 78 12.35 2.36 -0.09
C GLU A 78 11.08 2.59 -0.92
N VAL A 79 10.38 3.72 -0.74
CA VAL A 79 9.29 4.13 -1.65
C VAL A 79 9.81 4.25 -3.09
N GLY A 80 10.97 4.87 -3.29
CA GLY A 80 11.61 4.97 -4.61
C GLY A 80 11.95 3.60 -5.20
N GLY A 81 12.53 2.70 -4.38
CA GLY A 81 12.83 1.32 -4.78
C GLY A 81 11.61 0.54 -5.23
N VAL A 82 10.51 0.63 -4.47
CA VAL A 82 9.22 0.02 -4.81
C VAL A 82 8.68 0.55 -6.13
N LEU A 83 8.66 1.88 -6.33
CA LEU A 83 8.14 2.46 -7.57
C LEU A 83 8.92 2.01 -8.81
N VAL A 84 10.26 2.03 -8.74
CA VAL A 84 11.12 1.62 -9.86
C VAL A 84 10.94 0.13 -10.19
N THR A 85 10.86 -0.72 -9.16
CA THR A 85 10.69 -2.17 -9.36
C THR A 85 9.29 -2.54 -9.85
N LEU A 86 8.24 -1.86 -9.37
CA LEU A 86 6.89 -2.01 -9.89
C LEU A 86 6.81 -1.61 -11.37
N ALA A 87 7.36 -0.45 -11.75
CA ALA A 87 7.38 0.00 -13.14
C ALA A 87 8.14 -0.99 -14.05
N SER A 88 9.28 -1.50 -13.58
CA SER A 88 10.07 -2.53 -14.27
C SER A 88 9.27 -3.82 -14.48
N LEU A 89 8.60 -4.32 -13.43
CA LEU A 89 7.77 -5.52 -13.52
C LEU A 89 6.61 -5.33 -14.50
N CYS A 90 5.92 -4.19 -14.43
CA CYS A 90 4.85 -3.83 -15.37
C CYS A 90 5.36 -3.79 -16.81
N SER A 91 6.54 -3.20 -17.04
CA SER A 91 7.18 -3.21 -18.37
C SER A 91 7.51 -4.63 -18.85
N ALA A 92 8.00 -5.50 -17.97
CA ALA A 92 8.34 -6.88 -18.31
C ALA A 92 7.10 -7.75 -18.60
N THR A 93 5.95 -7.38 -18.06
CA THR A 93 4.68 -8.13 -18.15
C THR A 93 3.66 -7.49 -19.08
N GLY A 94 4.01 -6.37 -19.73
CA GLY A 94 3.14 -5.66 -20.66
C GLY A 94 1.95 -4.97 -20.00
N LEU A 95 2.05 -4.65 -18.71
CA LEU A 95 1.00 -3.97 -17.96
C LEU A 95 1.24 -2.45 -17.95
N ASN A 96 0.20 -1.67 -18.20
CA ASN A 96 0.20 -0.24 -17.92
C ASN A 96 -0.12 -0.02 -16.44
N MET A 97 0.86 0.45 -15.65
CA MET A 97 0.70 0.63 -14.21
C MET A 97 -0.32 1.71 -13.84
N ASP A 98 -0.42 2.78 -14.62
CA ASP A 98 -1.36 3.88 -14.36
C ASP A 98 -2.80 3.43 -14.61
N GLU A 99 -3.05 2.76 -15.75
CA GLU A 99 -4.38 2.20 -16.06
C GLU A 99 -4.80 1.10 -15.08
N ALA A 100 -3.86 0.31 -14.57
CA ALA A 100 -4.13 -0.68 -13.54
C ALA A 100 -4.54 0.00 -12.21
N GLY A 101 -3.81 1.03 -11.80
CA GLY A 101 -4.12 1.84 -10.61
C GLY A 101 -5.47 2.52 -10.70
N ASP A 102 -5.79 3.16 -11.84
CA ASP A 102 -7.07 3.83 -12.07
C ASP A 102 -8.25 2.86 -12.03
N ARG A 103 -8.14 1.70 -12.69
CA ARG A 103 -9.20 0.67 -12.65
C ARG A 103 -9.45 0.14 -11.24
N GLU A 104 -8.39 -0.07 -10.45
CA GLU A 104 -8.55 -0.57 -9.08
C GLU A 104 -9.14 0.50 -8.16
N LEU A 105 -8.74 1.76 -8.31
CA LEU A 105 -9.34 2.86 -7.56
C LEU A 105 -10.84 3.01 -7.87
N ASP A 106 -11.24 2.95 -9.14
CA ASP A 106 -12.65 2.95 -9.55
C ASP A 106 -13.43 1.77 -8.97
N ARG A 107 -12.81 0.59 -8.95
CA ARG A 107 -13.40 -0.62 -8.35
C ARG A 107 -13.56 -0.45 -6.84
N ASN A 108 -12.61 0.16 -6.15
CA ASN A 108 -12.68 0.44 -4.73
C ASN A 108 -13.80 1.42 -4.39
N TRP A 109 -14.01 2.46 -5.19
CA TRP A 109 -15.17 3.35 -5.06
C TRP A 109 -16.49 2.58 -5.20
N LYS A 110 -16.63 1.73 -6.21
CA LYS A 110 -17.84 0.90 -6.43
C LYS A 110 -18.11 -0.09 -5.30
N ARG A 111 -17.10 -0.43 -4.49
CA ARG A 111 -17.17 -1.42 -3.41
C ARG A 111 -17.06 -0.80 -2.01
N ILE A 112 -17.16 0.53 -1.89
CA ILE A 112 -16.86 1.25 -0.65
C ILE A 112 -17.63 0.71 0.57
N ASP A 113 -18.92 0.36 0.41
CA ASP A 113 -19.73 -0.16 1.50
C ASP A 113 -19.31 -1.57 1.94
N ALA A 114 -18.93 -2.44 0.99
CA ALA A 114 -18.40 -3.76 1.29
C ALA A 114 -17.04 -3.66 2.00
N ILE A 115 -16.21 -2.70 1.61
CA ILE A 115 -14.90 -2.46 2.24
C ILE A 115 -15.09 -1.94 3.68
N ARG A 116 -16.02 -1.01 3.90
CA ARG A 116 -16.40 -0.53 5.23
C ARG A 116 -16.88 -1.66 6.14
N ALA A 117 -17.78 -2.51 5.64
CA ALA A 117 -18.29 -3.66 6.39
C ALA A 117 -17.15 -4.62 6.78
N LYS A 118 -16.24 -4.94 5.84
CA LYS A 118 -15.06 -5.77 6.12
C LYS A 118 -14.12 -5.13 7.15
N GLN A 119 -13.96 -3.81 7.12
CA GLN A 119 -13.13 -3.12 8.11
C GLN A 119 -13.74 -3.17 9.51
N GLN A 120 -15.06 -3.03 9.63
CA GLN A 120 -15.76 -3.12 10.93
C GLN A 120 -15.67 -4.51 11.57
N SER A 121 -15.51 -5.57 10.75
CA SER A 121 -15.37 -6.94 11.25
C SER A 121 -13.93 -7.35 11.57
N LYS A 122 -12.93 -6.48 11.35
CA LYS A 122 -11.53 -6.83 11.63
C LYS A 122 -11.27 -6.85 13.15
N PRO A 123 -10.67 -7.93 13.69
CA PRO A 123 -10.14 -7.91 15.04
C PRO A 123 -8.97 -6.91 15.14
N HIS A 124 -8.92 -6.16 16.25
CA HIS A 124 -7.85 -5.21 16.50
C HIS A 124 -6.49 -5.92 16.62
N GLY A 125 -5.48 -5.45 15.87
CA GLY A 125 -4.08 -5.83 16.07
C GLY A 125 -3.55 -7.02 15.25
N SER A 126 -4.33 -7.60 14.34
CA SER A 126 -3.85 -8.65 13.41
C SER A 126 -3.70 -8.11 11.98
N PRO A 127 -2.57 -8.38 11.28
CA PRO A 127 -2.42 -8.06 9.86
C PRO A 127 -3.27 -8.99 8.96
N LEU A 128 -3.73 -10.12 9.48
CA LEU A 128 -4.47 -11.14 8.71
C LEU A 128 -5.97 -11.10 9.02
N PRO A 129 -6.84 -11.27 8.00
CA PRO A 129 -8.25 -11.55 8.23
C PRO A 129 -8.38 -12.90 8.98
N GLN A 130 -9.28 -12.94 9.97
CA GLN A 130 -9.68 -14.19 10.64
C GLN A 130 -10.83 -14.86 9.88
#